data_AF-A0A0U5CGR6-F1
#
_entry.id   AF-A0A0U5CGR6-F1
#
_cell.length_a   1.000
_cell.length_b   1.000
_cell.length_c   1.000
_cell.angle_alpha   90.00
_cell.angle_beta   90.00
_cell.angle_gamma   90.00
#
_symmetry.space_group_name_H-M   'P 1'
#
loop_
_entity.id
_entity.type
_entity.pdbx_description
1 polymer ?
#
loop_
_entity_poly.entity_id
_entity_poly.type
_entity_poly.pdbx_seq_one_letter_code
_entity_poly.pdbx_strand_id
1 'polypeptide(L)'
;MKTTFAALALSLFGAAAAAPAAAATTSSCPGTAKPFPYSVDDVKLYHLKESNTWDLTIQVTERDAAGNALGSTSCHSAWNDGATYVAREICADTHYFFWLPEGAPNPEKWSVIVDGPNGQGEGVIEFGNKYQCGAYTGTVGNIDRQCTTTNGGWFFLHEREQ
;
A
#
# COMPACT_ATOMS: atom_id res chain seq x y z
N MET A 1 60.92 15.97 -5.99
CA MET A 1 61.20 14.96 -7.04
C MET A 1 60.04 13.98 -7.02
N LYS A 2 58.97 14.16 -7.82
CA LYS A 2 58.79 13.75 -9.23
C LYS A 2 59.30 12.35 -9.55
N THR A 3 58.37 11.39 -9.62
CA THR A 3 58.22 10.31 -10.64
C THR A 3 57.08 9.39 -10.19
N THR A 4 56.20 8.77 -10.98
CA THR A 4 55.68 8.91 -12.35
C THR A 4 54.48 7.96 -12.39
N PHE A 5 53.45 8.31 -13.15
CA PHE A 5 52.24 7.52 -13.42
C PHE A 5 52.54 6.18 -14.12
N ALA A 6 51.80 5.14 -13.76
CA ALA A 6 51.54 4.01 -14.65
C ALA A 6 50.02 3.76 -14.68
N ALA A 7 49.42 4.04 -15.83
CA ALA A 7 48.07 3.69 -16.19
C ALA A 7 48.02 2.21 -16.59
N LEU A 8 46.98 1.49 -16.15
CA LEU A 8 46.51 0.27 -16.80
C LEU A 8 44.98 0.33 -16.84
N ALA A 9 44.45 0.27 -18.06
CA ALA A 9 43.04 0.32 -18.40
C ALA A 9 42.62 -0.99 -19.07
N LEU A 10 41.30 -1.24 -19.02
CA LEU A 10 40.51 -2.27 -19.73
C LEU A 10 40.77 -3.72 -19.30
N SER A 11 39.79 -4.60 -19.16
CA SER A 11 38.32 -4.64 -19.24
C SER A 11 37.97 -6.11 -19.01
N LEU A 12 36.79 -6.46 -18.49
CA LEU A 12 35.94 -7.54 -19.04
C LEU A 12 34.77 -7.84 -18.09
N PHE A 13 33.60 -7.71 -18.70
CA PHE A 13 32.25 -8.05 -18.27
C PHE A 13 32.16 -9.36 -17.46
N GLY A 14 31.74 -9.25 -16.21
CA GLY A 14 31.19 -10.37 -15.44
C GLY A 14 29.68 -10.37 -15.60
N ALA A 15 29.17 -11.21 -16.49
CA ALA A 15 27.74 -11.43 -16.67
C ALA A 15 27.14 -11.99 -15.37
N ALA A 16 26.28 -11.21 -14.72
CA ALA A 16 25.40 -11.74 -13.69
C ALA A 16 24.37 -12.66 -14.37
N ALA A 17 24.40 -13.94 -14.01
CA ALA A 17 23.36 -14.88 -14.40
C ALA A 17 22.03 -14.45 -13.76
N ALA A 18 21.20 -13.74 -14.53
CA ALA A 18 19.81 -13.52 -14.19
C ALA A 18 19.09 -14.87 -14.20
N ALA A 19 18.48 -15.23 -13.08
CA ALA A 19 17.60 -16.38 -12.96
C ALA A 19 16.45 -16.27 -13.98
N PRO A 20 15.98 -17.38 -14.57
CA PRO A 20 14.88 -17.33 -15.51
C PRO A 20 13.62 -16.89 -14.76
N ALA A 21 13.15 -15.68 -15.05
CA ALA A 21 11.79 -15.27 -14.74
C ALA A 21 10.85 -16.28 -15.42
N ALA A 22 10.03 -16.96 -14.63
CA ALA A 22 8.95 -17.79 -15.15
C ALA A 22 8.15 -16.94 -16.14
N ALA A 23 8.08 -17.40 -17.38
CA ALA A 23 7.34 -16.74 -18.44
C ALA A 23 5.87 -16.61 -18.02
N ALA A 24 5.49 -15.42 -17.57
CA ALA A 24 4.10 -15.04 -17.47
C ALA A 24 3.55 -15.01 -18.89
N THR A 25 2.66 -15.95 -19.20
CA THR A 25 1.94 -16.04 -20.46
C THR A 25 1.16 -14.75 -20.67
N THR A 26 1.68 -13.84 -21.48
CA THR A 26 0.98 -12.62 -21.91
C THR A 26 -0.10 -13.01 -22.91
N SER A 27 -1.34 -13.12 -22.44
CA SER A 27 -2.51 -12.97 -23.31
C SER A 27 -2.99 -11.52 -23.19
N SER A 28 -2.47 -10.66 -24.06
CA SER A 28 -2.95 -9.28 -24.18
C SER A 28 -4.14 -9.24 -25.15
N CYS A 29 -5.33 -9.59 -24.65
CA CYS A 29 -6.58 -9.17 -25.30
C CYS A 29 -6.89 -7.72 -24.88
N PRO A 30 -7.25 -6.82 -25.80
CA PRO A 30 -7.79 -5.52 -25.43
C PRO A 30 -9.19 -5.76 -24.85
N GLY A 31 -9.32 -5.66 -23.52
CA GLY A 31 -10.54 -5.98 -22.78
C GLY A 31 -10.35 -6.90 -21.58
N THR A 32 -9.12 -7.32 -21.27
CA THR A 32 -8.85 -8.12 -20.06
C THR A 32 -9.02 -7.24 -18.82
N ALA A 33 -10.04 -7.54 -18.01
CA ALA A 33 -10.25 -6.94 -16.68
C ALA A 33 -8.92 -6.92 -15.91
N LYS A 34 -8.60 -5.79 -15.26
CA LYS A 34 -7.43 -5.69 -14.39
C LYS A 34 -7.84 -6.33 -13.08
N PRO A 35 -7.45 -7.58 -12.77
CA PRO A 35 -8.02 -8.29 -11.63
C PRO A 35 -7.73 -7.56 -10.32
N PHE A 36 -6.64 -6.79 -10.26
CA PHE A 36 -6.28 -5.95 -9.12
C PHE A 36 -5.79 -4.58 -9.59
N PRO A 37 -6.66 -3.57 -9.78
CA PRO A 37 -6.25 -2.25 -10.27
C PRO A 37 -5.38 -1.47 -9.27
N TYR A 38 -5.47 -1.79 -7.98
CA TYR A 38 -4.73 -1.12 -6.91
C TYR A 38 -4.22 -2.11 -5.86
N SER A 39 -3.26 -1.67 -5.06
CA SER A 39 -2.91 -2.31 -3.79
C SER A 39 -2.76 -1.28 -2.69
N VAL A 40 -3.03 -1.69 -1.45
CA VAL A 40 -2.79 -0.90 -0.24
C VAL A 40 -1.59 -1.46 0.53
N ASP A 41 -0.72 -0.56 0.99
CA ASP A 41 0.41 -0.85 1.86
C ASP A 41 0.81 0.35 2.72
N ASP A 42 1.94 0.21 3.45
CA ASP A 42 2.41 1.16 4.47
C ASP A 42 1.28 1.64 5.39
N VAL A 43 0.40 0.71 5.78
CA VAL A 43 -0.73 1.02 6.67
C VAL A 43 -0.16 1.40 8.02
N LYS A 44 -0.51 2.59 8.49
CA LYS A 44 -0.22 3.09 9.85
C LYS A 44 -1.53 3.58 10.44
N LEU A 45 -2.02 2.87 11.43
CA LEU A 45 -3.27 3.18 12.11
C LEU A 45 -2.96 3.36 13.61
N TYR A 46 -3.15 4.56 14.12
CA TYR A 46 -2.87 4.90 15.51
C TYR A 46 -4.17 5.19 16.25
N HIS A 47 -4.30 4.67 17.47
CA HIS A 47 -5.36 5.09 18.37
C HIS A 47 -4.87 6.23 19.26
N LEU A 48 -5.56 7.35 19.23
CA LEU A 48 -5.31 8.55 20.01
C LEU A 48 -6.18 8.53 21.27
N LYS A 49 -5.56 8.29 22.43
CA LYS A 49 -6.28 8.05 23.68
C LYS A 49 -7.09 9.25 24.16
N GLU A 50 -6.60 10.47 23.94
CA GLU A 50 -7.26 11.69 24.44
C GLU A 50 -8.54 12.02 23.66
N SER A 51 -8.58 11.71 22.37
CA SER A 51 -9.73 12.00 21.50
C SER A 51 -10.57 10.77 21.16
N ASN A 52 -10.13 9.58 21.57
CA ASN A 52 -10.75 8.30 21.21
C ASN A 52 -10.90 8.15 19.68
N THR A 53 -9.83 8.51 18.96
CA THR A 53 -9.80 8.61 17.50
C THR A 53 -8.78 7.64 16.93
N TRP A 54 -9.14 6.98 15.85
CA TRP A 54 -8.23 6.27 14.98
C TRP A 54 -7.75 7.20 13.87
N ASP A 55 -6.43 7.33 13.75
CA ASP A 55 -5.74 8.11 12.71
C ASP A 55 -5.07 7.12 11.75
N LEU A 56 -5.55 7.09 10.51
CA LEU A 56 -5.12 6.19 9.45
C LEU A 56 -4.30 6.95 8.41
N THR A 57 -3.12 6.43 8.11
CA THR A 57 -2.37 6.72 6.89
C THR A 57 -2.14 5.44 6.11
N ILE A 58 -2.34 5.48 4.80
CA ILE A 58 -2.06 4.37 3.88
C ILE A 58 -1.33 4.86 2.63
N GLN A 59 -0.61 3.95 1.96
CA GLN A 59 -0.18 4.10 0.57
C GLN A 59 -1.09 3.30 -0.34
N VAL A 60 -1.60 3.96 -1.38
CA VAL A 60 -2.34 3.36 -2.47
C VAL A 60 -1.42 3.32 -3.69
N THR A 61 -1.19 2.13 -4.23
CA THR A 61 -0.35 1.92 -5.40
C THR A 61 -1.20 1.43 -6.57
N GLU A 62 -1.17 2.16 -7.69
CA GLU A 62 -1.77 1.76 -8.97
C GLU A 62 -1.00 0.60 -9.58
N ARG A 63 -1.72 -0.39 -10.12
CA ARG A 63 -1.15 -1.61 -10.69
C ARG A 63 -1.51 -1.76 -12.17
N ASP A 64 -0.56 -2.26 -12.96
CA ASP A 64 -0.84 -2.73 -14.32
C ASP A 64 -1.49 -4.12 -14.31
N ALA A 65 -1.87 -4.62 -15.50
CA ALA A 65 -2.50 -5.93 -15.63
C ALA A 65 -1.58 -7.11 -15.22
N ALA A 66 -0.26 -6.89 -15.13
CA ALA A 66 0.71 -7.87 -14.67
C ALA A 66 1.02 -7.73 -13.15
N GLY A 67 0.41 -6.76 -12.47
CA GLY A 67 0.63 -6.49 -11.04
C GLY A 67 1.85 -5.60 -10.74
N ASN A 68 2.50 -5.03 -11.74
CA ASN A 68 3.60 -4.09 -11.54
C ASN A 68 3.06 -2.76 -11.01
N ALA A 69 3.84 -2.10 -10.14
CA ALA A 69 3.52 -0.76 -9.66
C ALA A 69 3.70 0.28 -10.76
N LEU A 70 2.67 1.13 -10.97
CA LEU A 70 2.70 2.25 -11.91
C LEU A 70 2.98 3.58 -11.20
N GLY A 71 2.42 3.75 -10.01
CA GLY A 71 2.59 4.94 -9.18
C GLY A 71 1.91 4.76 -7.83
N SER A 72 2.28 5.57 -6.84
CA SER A 72 1.73 5.50 -5.49
C SER A 72 1.33 6.88 -4.98
N THR A 73 0.26 6.92 -4.18
CA THR A 73 -0.20 8.12 -3.48
C THR A 73 -0.51 7.79 -2.02
N SER A 74 -0.23 8.75 -1.13
CA SER A 74 -0.64 8.65 0.27
C SER A 74 -2.11 9.05 0.42
N CYS A 75 -2.84 8.37 1.28
CA CYS A 75 -4.19 8.75 1.68
C CYS A 75 -4.29 8.75 3.21
N HIS A 76 -5.15 9.60 3.76
CA HIS A 76 -5.32 9.78 5.19
C HIS A 76 -6.80 9.89 5.56
N SER A 77 -7.21 9.28 6.66
CA SER A 77 -8.55 9.42 7.26
C SER A 77 -8.43 9.34 8.77
N ALA A 78 -9.40 9.91 9.47
CA ALA A 78 -9.52 9.76 10.91
C ALA A 78 -10.98 9.58 11.30
N TRP A 79 -11.24 8.73 12.29
CA TRP A 79 -12.59 8.45 12.78
C TRP A 79 -12.60 8.09 14.26
N ASN A 80 -13.73 8.27 14.93
CA ASN A 80 -13.87 7.87 16.33
C ASN A 80 -14.00 6.35 16.46
N ASP A 81 -13.49 5.77 17.55
CA ASP A 81 -13.58 4.34 17.78
C ASP A 81 -15.04 3.82 17.69
N GLY A 82 -15.22 2.67 17.04
CA GLY A 82 -16.54 2.09 16.77
C GLY A 82 -17.34 2.74 15.63
N ALA A 83 -16.74 3.63 14.82
CA ALA A 83 -17.44 4.29 13.73
C ALA A 83 -18.03 3.31 12.70
N THR A 84 -19.33 3.38 12.49
CA THR A 84 -20.06 2.64 11.43
C THR A 84 -20.12 3.39 10.11
N TYR A 85 -19.54 4.59 10.07
CA TYR A 85 -19.43 5.42 8.89
C TYR A 85 -18.10 6.17 8.93
N VAL A 86 -17.37 6.13 7.81
CA VAL A 86 -16.16 6.92 7.57
C VAL A 86 -16.35 7.62 6.23
N ALA A 87 -16.09 8.93 6.21
CA ALA A 87 -16.31 9.74 5.03
C ALA A 87 -15.35 9.36 3.89
N ARG A 88 -15.74 9.70 2.66
CA ARG A 88 -14.86 9.59 1.49
C ARG A 88 -13.83 10.70 1.52
N GLU A 89 -12.56 10.31 1.43
CA GLU A 89 -11.41 11.18 1.53
C GLU A 89 -10.69 11.30 0.19
N ILE A 90 -10.07 12.45 -0.04
CA ILE A 90 -9.20 12.71 -1.20
C ILE A 90 -7.77 12.38 -0.79
N CYS A 91 -7.08 11.61 -1.62
CA CYS A 91 -5.66 11.30 -1.40
C CYS A 91 -4.76 12.50 -1.75
N ALA A 92 -3.46 12.38 -1.49
CA ALA A 92 -2.47 13.41 -1.85
C ALA A 92 -2.45 13.70 -3.36
N ASP A 93 -2.53 12.66 -4.19
CA ASP A 93 -2.95 12.81 -5.59
C ASP A 93 -4.48 12.92 -5.65
N THR A 94 -4.95 14.08 -6.12
CA THR A 94 -6.38 14.44 -6.15
C THR A 94 -7.21 13.63 -7.16
N HIS A 95 -6.57 12.81 -8.01
CA HIS A 95 -7.29 11.87 -8.86
C HIS A 95 -7.73 10.60 -8.13
N TYR A 96 -7.27 10.42 -6.89
CA TYR A 96 -7.56 9.26 -6.08
C TYR A 96 -8.45 9.63 -4.89
N PHE A 97 -9.45 8.79 -4.66
CA PHE A 97 -10.30 8.85 -3.49
C PHE A 97 -10.29 7.51 -2.78
N PHE A 98 -10.47 7.53 -1.47
CA PHE A 98 -10.62 6.31 -0.70
C PHE A 98 -11.70 6.45 0.38
N TRP A 99 -12.31 5.35 0.76
CA TRP A 99 -13.27 5.31 1.85
C TRP A 99 -13.42 3.90 2.40
N LEU A 100 -14.00 3.81 3.60
CA LEU A 100 -14.29 2.55 4.27
C LEU A 100 -15.81 2.32 4.20
N PRO A 101 -16.30 1.46 3.29
CA PRO A 101 -17.73 1.38 2.94
C PRO A 101 -18.63 0.93 4.10
N GLU A 102 -18.06 0.20 5.08
CA GLU A 102 -18.75 -0.29 6.26
C GLU A 102 -18.37 0.51 7.53
N GLY A 103 -17.74 1.66 7.34
CA GLY A 103 -17.00 2.35 8.39
C GLY A 103 -15.77 1.55 8.83
N ALA A 104 -15.41 1.65 10.11
CA ALA A 104 -14.33 0.90 10.71
C ALA A 104 -14.60 0.61 12.20
N PRO A 105 -15.66 -0.18 12.50
CA PRO A 105 -15.99 -0.54 13.88
C PRO A 105 -14.96 -1.47 14.51
N ASN A 106 -14.11 -2.12 13.70
CA ASN A 106 -13.02 -2.97 14.15
C ASN A 106 -11.69 -2.53 13.48
N PRO A 107 -10.70 -2.02 14.23
CA PRO A 107 -9.40 -1.63 13.68
C PRO A 107 -8.57 -2.83 13.15
N GLU A 108 -8.89 -4.04 13.58
CA GLU A 108 -8.23 -5.27 13.16
C GLU A 108 -8.80 -5.86 11.86
N LYS A 109 -9.98 -5.40 11.42
CA LYS A 109 -10.59 -5.84 10.17
C LYS A 109 -11.50 -4.77 9.60
N TRP A 110 -11.15 -4.27 8.41
CA TRP A 110 -11.91 -3.22 7.73
C TRP A 110 -11.83 -3.38 6.22
N SER A 111 -12.93 -3.04 5.56
CA SER A 111 -13.05 -3.00 4.11
C SER A 111 -12.61 -1.64 3.59
N VAL A 112 -12.03 -1.59 2.41
CA VAL A 112 -11.58 -0.35 1.76
C VAL A 112 -11.98 -0.35 0.31
N ILE A 113 -12.36 0.82 -0.19
CA ILE A 113 -12.53 1.08 -1.60
C ILE A 113 -11.61 2.23 -2.00
N VAL A 114 -10.95 2.06 -3.13
CA VAL A 114 -10.16 3.08 -3.82
C VAL A 114 -10.79 3.35 -5.17
N ASP A 115 -10.92 4.63 -5.51
CA ASP A 115 -11.42 5.11 -6.80
C ASP A 115 -10.36 6.00 -7.43
N GLY A 116 -10.01 5.73 -8.68
CA GLY A 116 -8.91 6.40 -9.37
C GLY A 116 -8.96 6.20 -10.89
N PRO A 117 -7.88 6.54 -11.61
CA PRO A 117 -7.84 6.53 -13.08
C PRO A 117 -8.17 5.17 -13.74
N ASN A 118 -7.96 4.06 -13.03
CA ASN A 118 -8.23 2.71 -13.51
C ASN A 118 -9.56 2.13 -13.00
N GLY A 119 -10.50 2.98 -12.58
CA GLY A 119 -11.77 2.56 -12.00
C GLY A 119 -11.68 2.34 -10.50
N GLN A 120 -12.57 1.49 -9.97
CA GLN A 120 -12.68 1.21 -8.54
C GLN A 120 -12.07 -0.15 -8.19
N GLY A 121 -11.30 -0.18 -7.11
CA GLY A 121 -10.83 -1.41 -6.48
C GLY A 121 -11.33 -1.51 -5.04
N GLU A 122 -11.69 -2.72 -4.61
CA GLU A 122 -12.11 -2.99 -3.25
C GLU A 122 -11.35 -4.17 -2.63
N GLY A 123 -11.26 -4.19 -1.31
CA GLY A 123 -10.61 -5.27 -0.59
C GLY A 123 -10.75 -5.15 0.91
N VAL A 124 -10.23 -6.16 1.62
CA VAL A 124 -10.27 -6.24 3.08
C VAL A 124 -8.86 -6.21 3.62
N ILE A 125 -8.64 -5.36 4.62
CA ILE A 125 -7.44 -5.35 5.46
C ILE A 125 -7.81 -6.06 6.75
N GLU A 126 -7.14 -7.17 7.05
CA GLU A 126 -7.44 -7.98 8.23
C GLU A 126 -6.17 -8.38 8.98
N PHE A 127 -6.31 -8.54 10.28
CA PHE A 127 -5.24 -8.98 11.17
C PHE A 127 -4.66 -10.32 10.71
N GLY A 128 -3.35 -10.38 10.61
CA GLY A 128 -2.63 -11.56 10.16
C GLY A 128 -1.18 -11.25 9.82
N ASN A 129 -0.50 -12.15 9.13
CA ASN A 129 0.94 -12.05 8.89
C ASN A 129 1.41 -10.75 8.19
N LYS A 130 0.49 -10.06 7.51
CA LYS A 130 0.74 -8.81 6.78
C LYS A 130 0.33 -7.55 7.53
N TYR A 131 -0.53 -7.66 8.54
CA TYR A 131 -1.09 -6.53 9.29
C TYR A 131 -1.30 -6.92 10.75
N GLN A 132 -0.64 -6.20 11.65
CA GLN A 132 -0.60 -6.53 13.07
C GLN A 132 -1.10 -5.34 13.88
N CYS A 133 -1.86 -5.62 14.93
CA CYS A 133 -2.36 -4.64 15.89
C CYS A 133 -1.83 -4.97 17.28
N GLY A 134 -1.38 -3.96 18.03
CA GLY A 134 -0.86 -4.14 19.38
C GLY A 134 -0.69 -2.83 20.13
N ALA A 135 -0.22 -2.93 21.37
CA ALA A 135 0.12 -1.75 22.17
C ALA A 135 1.20 -0.93 21.45
N TYR A 136 1.04 0.40 21.47
CA TYR A 136 2.04 1.28 20.89
C TYR A 136 3.29 1.32 21.77
N THR A 137 4.46 1.11 21.16
CA THR A 137 5.75 1.03 21.85
C THR A 137 6.66 2.22 21.59
N GLY A 138 6.17 3.23 20.86
CA GLY A 138 6.93 4.45 20.56
C GLY A 138 6.87 5.49 21.68
N THR A 139 7.39 6.68 21.39
CA THR A 139 7.56 7.76 22.38
C THR A 139 6.42 8.79 22.38
N VAL A 140 5.48 8.71 21.44
CA VAL A 140 4.34 9.64 21.35
C VAL A 140 3.33 9.31 22.43
N GLY A 141 3.26 10.14 23.46
CA GLY A 141 2.47 9.85 24.67
C GLY A 141 0.95 9.77 24.47
N ASN A 142 0.39 10.35 23.39
CA ASN A 142 -1.04 10.32 23.10
C ASN A 142 -1.49 9.02 22.38
N ILE A 143 -0.56 8.16 21.96
CA ILE A 143 -0.89 6.92 21.26
C ILE A 143 -0.81 5.76 22.24
N ASP A 144 -1.86 4.96 22.33
CA ASP A 144 -1.90 3.75 23.18
C ASP A 144 -1.90 2.45 22.35
N ARG A 145 -2.40 2.50 21.12
CA ARG A 145 -2.48 1.36 20.22
C ARG A 145 -2.02 1.71 18.81
N GLN A 146 -1.42 0.73 18.14
CA GLN A 146 -1.01 0.83 16.75
C GLN A 146 -1.42 -0.44 16.00
N CYS A 147 -1.91 -0.25 14.77
CA CYS A 147 -1.93 -1.29 13.76
C CYS A 147 -1.05 -0.88 12.57
N THR A 148 -0.27 -1.82 12.05
CA THR A 148 0.64 -1.54 10.94
C THR A 148 0.83 -2.73 10.02
N THR A 149 1.09 -2.46 8.75
CA THR A 149 1.59 -3.49 7.84
C THR A 149 2.96 -4.01 8.30
N THR A 150 3.22 -5.30 8.10
CA THR A 150 4.48 -5.97 8.44
C THR A 150 5.11 -6.63 7.22
N ASN A 151 6.45 -6.72 7.18
CA ASN A 151 7.21 -7.46 6.16
C ASN A 151 6.88 -7.13 4.68
N GLY A 152 6.66 -5.85 4.35
CA GLY A 152 6.27 -5.46 2.99
C GLY A 152 4.90 -6.01 2.56
N GLY A 153 4.00 -6.23 3.52
CA GLY A 153 2.67 -6.73 3.27
C GLY A 153 1.85 -5.80 2.38
N TRP A 154 1.53 -6.27 1.18
CA TRP A 154 0.57 -5.65 0.27
C TRP A 154 -0.79 -6.35 0.34
N PHE A 155 -1.84 -5.54 0.26
CA PHE A 155 -3.23 -5.96 0.09
C PHE A 155 -3.68 -5.55 -1.31
N PHE A 156 -3.83 -6.52 -2.22
CA PHE A 156 -4.34 -6.25 -3.56
C PHE A 156 -5.85 -6.06 -3.52
N LEU A 157 -6.32 -4.96 -4.10
CA LEU A 157 -7.73 -4.64 -4.18
C LEU A 157 -8.25 -5.17 -5.51
N HIS A 158 -9.29 -5.99 -5.48
CA HIS A 158 -9.88 -6.52 -6.70
C HIS A 158 -10.76 -5.47 -7.37
N GLU A 159 -10.95 -5.58 -8.69
CA GLU A 159 -11.91 -4.74 -9.38
C GLU A 159 -13.30 -4.89 -8.74
N ARG A 160 -13.97 -3.76 -8.49
CA ARG A 160 -15.30 -3.75 -7.91
C ARG A 160 -16.34 -4.05 -8.99
N GLU A 161 -17.13 -5.09 -8.79
CA GLU A 161 -18.27 -5.38 -9.65
C GLU A 161 -19.32 -4.26 -9.49
N GLN A 162 -19.70 -3.63 -10.60
CA GLN A 162 -20.68 -2.54 -10.64
C GLN A 162 -22.13 -3.06 -10.57
#